data_AF-A0A228QXS5-F1
#
_entry.id   AF-A0A228QXS5-F1
#
_cell.length_a   1.000
_cell.length_b   1.000
_cell.length_c   1.000
_cell.angle_alpha   90.00
_cell.angle_beta   90.00
_cell.angle_gamma   90.00
#
_symmetry.space_group_name_H-M   'P 1'
#
loop_
_entity.id
_entity.type
_entity.pdbx_description
1 polymer ?
#
loop_
_entity_poly.entity_id
_entity_poly.type
_entity_poly.pdbx_seq_one_letter_code
_entity_poly.pdbx_strand_id
1 'polypeptide(L)'
;MSDDDGMMVYDVELSDRETFHIGRIIALWGALEHELFVQTLMTFDLGTGELEKLPKKMNGIQFTETLDLWKERVVGAAEGKRREVLELQYERICFFQEFRHALVHGMWDWSKSDPGRITSVRINKRVVRRVHFTADDLEQFNLALQRINFRIRYPGGTADFAREAAEQGHYVSRRAVALLSGHPVSEDLLPPRS
;
A
#
# COMPACT_ATOMS: atom_id res chain seq x y z
N MET A 1 -45.97 9.72 -3.00
CA MET A 1 -45.04 9.38 -1.90
C MET A 1 -43.67 9.46 -2.53
N SER A 2 -42.85 10.41 -2.13
CA SER A 2 -41.46 10.46 -2.61
C SER A 2 -40.75 9.26 -2.00
N ASP A 3 -40.16 8.42 -2.84
CA ASP A 3 -39.21 7.40 -2.42
C ASP A 3 -38.02 8.13 -1.79
N ASP A 4 -38.09 8.32 -0.48
CA ASP A 4 -37.00 8.83 0.33
C ASP A 4 -36.01 7.67 0.57
N ASP A 5 -35.44 7.18 -0.53
CA ASP A 5 -34.39 6.14 -0.59
C ASP A 5 -33.10 6.59 0.14
N GLY A 6 -33.04 7.85 0.59
CA GLY A 6 -31.91 8.41 1.34
C GLY A 6 -31.68 7.78 2.71
N MET A 7 -32.64 7.03 3.28
CA MET A 7 -32.51 6.40 4.59
C MET A 7 -32.04 4.93 4.57
N MET A 8 -31.93 4.30 3.40
CA MET A 8 -31.55 2.88 3.30
C MET A 8 -30.09 2.74 2.86
N VAL A 9 -29.16 3.08 3.74
CA VAL A 9 -27.72 2.86 3.53
C VAL A 9 -27.37 1.43 3.94
N TYR A 10 -26.71 0.69 3.05
CA TYR A 10 -26.20 -0.64 3.36
C TYR A 10 -24.93 -0.52 4.24
N ASP A 11 -25.05 -0.89 5.51
CA ASP A 11 -23.92 -1.01 6.42
C ASP A 11 -23.21 -2.35 6.20
N VAL A 12 -21.89 -2.30 6.06
CA VAL A 12 -21.02 -3.49 5.95
C VAL A 12 -20.63 -4.07 7.31
N GLU A 13 -21.09 -3.45 8.40
CA GLU A 13 -20.94 -3.88 9.80
C GLU A 13 -19.48 -4.07 10.22
N LEU A 14 -18.59 -3.24 9.66
CA LEU A 14 -17.19 -3.18 10.06
C LEU A 14 -17.04 -2.17 11.20
N SER A 15 -16.24 -2.50 12.20
CA SER A 15 -15.86 -1.52 13.21
C SER A 15 -15.02 -0.38 12.59
N ASP A 16 -14.98 0.77 13.26
CA ASP A 16 -14.15 1.90 12.85
C ASP A 16 -12.66 1.51 12.73
N ARG A 17 -12.18 0.64 13.62
CA ARG A 17 -10.79 0.18 13.64
C ARG A 17 -10.47 -0.71 12.44
N GLU A 18 -11.38 -1.61 12.08
CA GLU A 18 -11.26 -2.44 10.87
C GLU A 18 -11.29 -1.56 9.61
N THR A 19 -12.28 -0.67 9.51
CA THR A 19 -12.41 0.29 8.40
C THR A 19 -11.16 1.14 8.23
N PHE A 20 -10.64 1.69 9.34
CA PHE A 20 -9.42 2.49 9.34
C PHE A 20 -8.22 1.69 8.85
N HIS A 21 -7.98 0.49 9.39
CA HIS A 21 -6.81 -0.31 9.02
C HIS A 21 -6.90 -0.84 7.59
N ILE A 22 -8.08 -1.28 7.13
CA ILE A 22 -8.32 -1.67 5.74
C ILE A 22 -8.02 -0.51 4.80
N GLY A 23 -8.57 0.69 5.08
CA GLY A 23 -8.32 1.88 4.27
C GLY A 23 -6.83 2.26 4.23
N ARG A 24 -6.14 2.19 5.38
CA ARG A 24 -4.69 2.40 5.46
C ARG A 24 -3.91 1.36 4.66
N ILE A 25 -4.26 0.08 4.75
CA ILE A 25 -3.62 -1.01 4.00
C ILE A 25 -3.73 -0.75 2.50
N ILE A 26 -4.93 -0.41 2.00
CA ILE A 26 -5.15 -0.13 0.57
C ILE A 26 -4.30 1.07 0.12
N ALA A 27 -4.30 2.16 0.89
CA ALA A 27 -3.52 3.36 0.57
C ALA A 27 -2.00 3.09 0.59
N LEU A 28 -1.50 2.35 1.60
CA LEU A 28 -0.09 1.98 1.71
C LEU A 28 0.35 1.02 0.62
N TRP A 29 -0.54 0.13 0.18
CA TRP A 29 -0.29 -0.74 -0.96
C TRP A 29 -0.18 0.08 -2.23
N GLY A 30 -1.10 1.02 -2.50
CA GLY A 30 -0.99 1.93 -3.63
C GLY A 30 0.31 2.77 -3.63
N ALA A 31 0.73 3.25 -2.45
CA ALA A 31 2.01 3.95 -2.30
C ALA A 31 3.22 3.04 -2.60
N LEU A 32 3.16 1.78 -2.17
CA LEU A 32 4.17 0.77 -2.47
C LEU A 32 4.26 0.50 -3.98
N GLU A 33 3.13 0.29 -4.65
CA GLU A 33 3.09 0.06 -6.11
C GLU A 33 3.71 1.24 -6.86
N HIS A 34 3.37 2.47 -6.46
CA HIS A 34 3.95 3.69 -7.02
C HIS A 34 5.47 3.76 -6.80
N GLU A 35 5.96 3.52 -5.58
CA GLU A 35 7.39 3.56 -5.28
C GLU A 35 8.18 2.55 -6.12
N LEU A 36 7.71 1.31 -6.22
CA LEU A 36 8.33 0.27 -7.04
C LEU A 36 8.33 0.63 -8.52
N PHE A 37 7.22 1.19 -9.01
CA PHE A 37 7.11 1.68 -10.38
C PHE A 37 8.12 2.79 -10.67
N VAL A 38 8.21 3.82 -9.81
CA VAL A 38 9.13 4.95 -9.99
C VAL A 38 10.58 4.49 -9.93
N GLN A 39 10.96 3.67 -8.95
CA GLN A 39 12.32 3.11 -8.87
C GLN A 39 12.69 2.32 -10.12
N THR A 40 11.75 1.52 -10.63
CA THR A 40 11.96 0.75 -11.87
C THR A 40 12.10 1.67 -13.09
N LEU A 41 11.24 2.68 -13.21
CA LEU A 41 11.29 3.67 -14.29
C LEU A 41 12.64 4.40 -14.32
N MET A 42 13.18 4.76 -13.15
CA MET A 42 14.49 5.41 -13.01
C MET A 42 15.68 4.54 -13.44
N THR A 43 15.49 3.23 -13.65
CA THR A 43 16.54 2.35 -14.18
C THR A 43 16.65 2.35 -15.71
N PHE A 44 15.73 3.03 -16.41
CA PHE A 44 15.79 3.20 -17.86
C PHE A 44 16.48 4.52 -18.19
N ASP A 45 17.30 4.51 -19.24
CA ASP A 45 17.86 5.75 -19.78
C ASP A 45 16.78 6.47 -20.59
N LEU A 46 16.22 7.53 -20.01
CA LEU A 46 15.16 8.35 -20.62
C LEU A 46 15.75 9.56 -21.38
N GLY A 47 17.02 9.51 -21.80
CA GLY A 47 17.71 10.58 -22.52
C GLY A 47 16.98 11.10 -23.78
N THR A 48 17.43 12.25 -24.31
CA THR A 48 16.82 13.00 -25.44
C THR A 48 16.91 12.32 -26.82
N GLY A 49 17.32 11.05 -26.88
CA GLY A 49 17.34 10.19 -28.07
C GLY A 49 16.16 9.22 -28.08
N GLU A 50 16.12 8.28 -29.03
CA GLU A 50 15.04 7.28 -29.12
C GLU A 50 14.83 6.59 -27.77
N LEU A 51 13.71 6.93 -27.11
CA LEU A 51 13.26 6.30 -25.87
C LEU A 51 13.42 4.79 -26.03
N GLU A 52 14.27 4.18 -25.20
CA GLU A 52 14.28 2.73 -25.06
C GLU A 52 12.82 2.33 -24.81
N LYS A 53 12.23 1.56 -25.74
CA LYS A 53 10.78 1.29 -25.70
C LYS A 53 10.48 0.63 -24.36
N LEU A 54 9.79 1.36 -23.48
CA LEU A 54 9.44 0.86 -22.16
C LEU A 54 8.77 -0.51 -22.32
N PRO A 55 9.19 -1.52 -21.54
CA PRO A 55 8.64 -2.85 -21.67
C PRO A 55 7.14 -2.81 -21.36
N LYS A 56 6.34 -3.66 -22.01
CA LYS A 56 4.88 -3.74 -21.78
C LYS A 56 4.52 -3.94 -20.29
N LYS A 57 5.41 -4.57 -19.51
CA LYS A 57 5.27 -4.74 -18.06
C LYS A 57 5.17 -3.41 -17.28
N MET A 58 5.61 -2.29 -17.87
CA MET A 58 5.48 -0.93 -17.32
C MET A 58 4.13 -0.28 -17.64
N ASN A 59 3.22 -0.94 -18.36
CA ASN A 59 1.88 -0.40 -18.60
C ASN A 59 1.02 -0.31 -17.31
N GLY A 60 1.52 -0.81 -16.18
CA GLY A 60 0.94 -0.59 -14.85
C GLY A 60 -0.39 -1.32 -14.57
N ILE A 61 -0.86 -2.17 -15.49
CA ILE A 61 -2.14 -2.88 -15.36
C ILE A 61 -2.06 -4.01 -14.33
N GLN A 62 -0.89 -4.66 -14.21
CA GLN A 62 -0.70 -5.78 -13.29
C GLN A 62 0.51 -5.53 -12.40
N PHE A 63 0.25 -5.34 -11.10
CA PHE A 63 1.29 -5.09 -10.11
C PHE A 63 2.37 -6.19 -10.12
N THR A 64 2.00 -7.46 -10.29
CA THR A 64 2.95 -8.58 -10.33
C THR A 64 4.01 -8.40 -11.40
N GLU A 65 3.66 -7.92 -12.60
CA GLU A 65 4.61 -7.71 -13.68
C GLU A 65 5.61 -6.58 -13.36
N THR A 66 5.11 -5.51 -12.71
CA THR A 66 5.95 -4.40 -12.24
C THR A 66 6.87 -4.86 -11.11
N LEU A 67 6.38 -5.67 -10.17
CA LEU A 67 7.16 -6.21 -9.07
C LEU A 67 8.29 -7.14 -9.55
N ASP A 68 8.01 -8.00 -10.54
CA ASP A 68 9.03 -8.87 -11.15
C ASP A 68 10.11 -8.04 -11.87
N LEU A 69 9.71 -7.01 -12.60
CA LEU A 69 10.65 -6.12 -13.27
C LEU A 69 11.49 -5.29 -12.27
N TRP A 70 10.87 -4.84 -11.18
CA TRP A 70 11.57 -4.17 -10.08
C TRP A 70 12.61 -5.10 -9.44
N LYS A 71 12.25 -6.36 -9.18
CA LYS A 71 13.16 -7.38 -8.66
C LYS A 71 14.36 -7.60 -9.59
N GLU A 72 14.12 -7.68 -10.89
CA GLU A 72 15.17 -7.85 -11.89
C GLU A 72 16.11 -6.64 -11.96
N ARG A 73 15.56 -5.43 -12.12
CA ARG A 73 16.34 -4.24 -12.45
C ARG A 73 16.87 -3.48 -11.24
N VAL A 74 16.06 -3.34 -10.19
CA VAL A 74 16.44 -2.56 -9.01
C VAL A 74 17.16 -3.43 -8.00
N VAL A 75 16.60 -4.58 -7.66
CA VAL A 75 17.22 -5.48 -6.67
C VAL A 75 18.39 -6.24 -7.28
N GLY A 76 18.27 -6.71 -8.52
CA GLY A 76 19.34 -7.41 -9.22
C GLY A 76 20.60 -6.57 -9.46
N ALA A 77 20.44 -5.25 -9.63
CA ALA A 77 21.55 -4.30 -9.76
C ALA A 77 22.08 -3.76 -8.42
N ALA A 78 21.39 -4.01 -7.31
CA ALA A 78 21.87 -3.58 -6.00
C ALA A 78 22.99 -4.49 -5.49
N GLU A 79 23.88 -3.94 -4.66
CA GLU A 79 24.99 -4.68 -4.05
C GLU A 79 24.99 -4.59 -2.52
N GLY A 80 25.67 -5.54 -1.88
CA GLY A 80 25.87 -5.61 -0.44
C GLY A 80 24.57 -5.53 0.38
N LYS A 81 24.64 -4.81 1.51
CA LYS A 81 23.52 -4.69 2.47
C LYS A 81 22.25 -4.09 1.86
N ARG A 82 22.38 -3.22 0.85
CA ARG A 82 21.21 -2.66 0.15
C ARG A 82 20.42 -3.77 -0.53
N ARG A 83 21.12 -4.66 -1.26
CA ARG A 83 20.51 -5.81 -1.92
C ARG A 83 19.76 -6.69 -0.92
N GLU A 84 20.42 -7.10 0.16
CA GLU A 84 19.82 -7.96 1.20
C GLU A 84 18.51 -7.38 1.76
N VAL A 85 18.47 -6.08 2.04
CA VAL A 85 17.26 -5.40 2.54
C VAL A 85 16.14 -5.42 1.51
N LEU A 86 16.44 -5.16 0.25
CA LEU A 86 15.48 -5.14 -0.84
C LEU A 86 14.97 -6.56 -1.19
N GLU A 87 15.84 -7.57 -1.13
CA GLU A 87 15.45 -8.97 -1.31
C GLU A 87 14.49 -9.43 -0.22
N LEU A 88 14.78 -9.10 1.05
CA LEU A 88 13.87 -9.37 2.15
C LEU A 88 12.52 -8.64 1.98
N GLN A 89 12.53 -7.41 1.47
CA GLN A 89 11.28 -6.68 1.23
C GLN A 89 10.49 -7.31 0.08
N TYR A 90 11.14 -7.76 -1.00
CA TYR A 90 10.49 -8.51 -2.09
C TYR A 90 9.75 -9.73 -1.55
N GLU A 91 10.41 -10.57 -0.76
CA GLU A 91 9.81 -11.77 -0.17
C GLU A 91 8.59 -11.44 0.70
N ARG A 92 8.68 -10.38 1.50
CA ARG A 92 7.57 -9.91 2.33
C ARG A 92 6.40 -9.41 1.49
N ILE A 93 6.65 -8.71 0.38
CA ILE A 93 5.58 -8.25 -0.52
C ILE A 93 4.87 -9.45 -1.12
N CYS A 94 5.61 -10.44 -1.62
CA CYS A 94 5.02 -11.68 -2.14
C CYS A 94 4.17 -12.39 -1.08
N PHE A 95 4.63 -12.46 0.17
CA PHE A 95 3.85 -13.01 1.27
C PHE A 95 2.56 -12.20 1.53
N PHE A 96 2.66 -10.88 1.64
CA PHE A 96 1.53 -10.02 1.96
C PHE A 96 0.53 -9.83 0.81
N GLN A 97 0.93 -10.10 -0.42
CA GLN A 97 0.09 -9.99 -1.61
C GLN A 97 -1.16 -10.86 -1.50
N GLU A 98 -1.04 -12.07 -0.92
CA GLU A 98 -2.19 -12.96 -0.74
C GLU A 98 -3.23 -12.39 0.23
N PHE A 99 -2.80 -11.67 1.28
CA PHE A 99 -3.70 -11.01 2.23
C PHE A 99 -4.32 -9.76 1.62
N ARG A 100 -3.57 -8.95 0.86
CA ARG A 100 -4.12 -7.82 0.10
C ARG A 100 -5.17 -8.30 -0.90
N HIS A 101 -4.93 -9.38 -1.63
CA HIS A 101 -5.92 -9.98 -2.51
C HIS A 101 -7.17 -10.44 -1.73
N ALA A 102 -7.03 -10.86 -0.48
CA ALA A 102 -8.16 -11.33 0.33
C ALA A 102 -9.01 -10.14 0.77
N LEU A 103 -8.38 -9.03 1.15
CA LEU A 103 -9.08 -7.78 1.45
C LEU A 103 -9.76 -7.23 0.19
N VAL A 104 -9.02 -6.98 -0.89
CA VAL A 104 -9.56 -6.22 -2.04
C VAL A 104 -10.48 -7.04 -2.95
N HIS A 105 -10.29 -8.36 -3.05
CA HIS A 105 -11.02 -9.20 -4.01
C HIS A 105 -11.80 -10.35 -3.36
N GLY A 106 -11.78 -10.46 -2.04
CA GLY A 106 -12.58 -11.45 -1.32
C GLY A 106 -13.98 -10.94 -1.02
N MET A 107 -14.92 -11.87 -0.91
CA MET A 107 -16.23 -11.62 -0.32
C MET A 107 -16.08 -11.62 1.20
N TRP A 108 -16.50 -10.55 1.86
CA TRP A 108 -16.38 -10.41 3.32
C TRP A 108 -17.65 -10.89 3.99
N ASP A 109 -17.46 -11.55 5.11
CA ASP A 109 -18.54 -12.02 5.98
C ASP A 109 -18.05 -12.02 7.43
N TRP A 110 -18.96 -11.89 8.38
CA TRP A 110 -18.69 -11.96 9.81
C TRP A 110 -19.71 -12.90 10.46
N SER A 111 -19.41 -13.42 11.65
CA SER A 111 -20.28 -14.41 12.30
C SER A 111 -20.75 -13.95 13.67
N LYS A 112 -22.02 -14.16 14.00
CA LYS A 112 -22.57 -13.86 15.34
C LYS A 112 -21.85 -14.60 16.47
N SER A 113 -21.30 -15.77 16.19
CA SER A 113 -20.52 -16.56 17.15
C SER A 113 -19.12 -16.00 17.42
N ASP A 114 -18.61 -15.14 16.53
CA ASP A 114 -17.28 -14.54 16.61
C ASP A 114 -17.29 -13.18 15.87
N PRO A 115 -17.88 -12.14 16.49
CA PRO A 115 -18.10 -10.85 15.84
C PRO A 115 -16.82 -10.02 15.68
N GLY A 116 -15.74 -10.37 16.39
CA GLY A 116 -14.44 -9.71 16.26
C GLY A 116 -13.60 -10.19 15.08
N ARG A 117 -14.18 -11.00 14.19
CA ARG A 117 -13.48 -11.67 13.10
C ARG A 117 -14.22 -11.51 11.77
N ILE A 118 -13.55 -10.88 10.83
CA ILE A 118 -13.95 -10.82 9.42
C ILE A 118 -13.35 -12.02 8.70
N THR A 119 -14.15 -12.67 7.87
CA THR A 119 -13.72 -13.74 6.99
C THR A 119 -13.81 -13.27 5.54
N SER A 120 -12.67 -13.30 4.85
CA SER A 120 -12.59 -13.13 3.42
C SER A 120 -12.64 -14.49 2.73
N VAL A 121 -13.61 -14.67 1.84
CA VAL A 121 -13.78 -15.87 1.01
C VAL A 121 -13.50 -15.54 -0.45
N ARG A 122 -12.65 -16.33 -1.11
CA ARG A 122 -12.43 -16.23 -2.56
C ARG A 122 -12.25 -17.59 -3.20
N ILE A 123 -12.46 -17.67 -4.51
CA ILE A 123 -12.10 -18.84 -5.31
C ILE A 123 -10.80 -18.54 -6.05
N ASN A 124 -9.76 -19.33 -5.82
CA ASN A 124 -8.51 -19.26 -6.57
C ASN A 124 -8.20 -20.65 -7.12
N LYS A 125 -7.99 -20.76 -8.45
CA LYS A 125 -7.70 -22.02 -9.15
C LYS A 125 -8.69 -23.15 -8.76
N ARG A 126 -9.98 -22.83 -8.73
CA ARG A 126 -11.09 -23.74 -8.33
C ARG A 126 -11.08 -24.22 -6.87
N VAL A 127 -10.26 -23.62 -6.01
CA VAL A 127 -10.22 -23.90 -4.58
C VAL A 127 -10.79 -22.72 -3.80
N VAL A 128 -11.73 -23.00 -2.89
CA VAL A 128 -12.24 -22.00 -1.94
C VAL A 128 -11.14 -21.71 -0.91
N ARG A 129 -10.69 -20.47 -0.88
CA ARG A 129 -9.75 -19.95 0.11
C ARG A 129 -10.51 -19.09 1.10
N ARG A 130 -10.22 -19.29 2.38
CA ARG A 130 -10.73 -18.46 3.47
C ARG A 130 -9.54 -17.86 4.20
N VAL A 131 -9.60 -16.57 4.45
CA VAL A 131 -8.63 -15.83 5.27
C VAL A 131 -9.42 -15.09 6.33
N HIS A 132 -8.95 -15.15 7.56
CA HIS A 132 -9.59 -14.50 8.68
C HIS A 132 -8.76 -13.30 9.13
N PHE A 133 -9.44 -12.24 9.53
CA PHE A 133 -8.84 -11.01 10.03
C PHE A 133 -9.59 -10.57 11.27
N THR A 134 -8.85 -10.37 12.35
CA THR A 134 -9.28 -9.52 13.47
C THR A 134 -8.78 -8.08 13.25
N ALA A 135 -9.29 -7.13 14.03
CA ALA A 135 -8.76 -5.77 14.03
C ALA A 135 -7.24 -5.72 14.33
N ASP A 136 -6.75 -6.60 15.20
CA ASP A 136 -5.32 -6.70 15.54
C ASP A 136 -4.49 -7.27 14.38
N ASP A 137 -5.01 -8.25 13.64
CA ASP A 137 -4.35 -8.78 12.44
C ASP A 137 -4.21 -7.68 11.37
N LEU A 138 -5.26 -6.88 11.18
CA LEU A 138 -5.26 -5.74 10.26
C LEU A 138 -4.26 -4.66 10.69
N GLU A 139 -4.18 -4.37 11.98
CA GLU A 139 -3.18 -3.44 12.51
C GLU A 139 -1.75 -3.94 12.26
N GLN A 140 -1.48 -5.21 12.54
CA GLN A 140 -0.17 -5.81 12.31
C GLN A 140 0.21 -5.80 10.83
N PHE A 141 -0.74 -6.09 9.95
CA PHE A 141 -0.54 -6.02 8.50
C PHE A 141 -0.26 -4.58 8.05
N ASN A 142 -1.06 -3.62 8.50
CA ASN A 142 -0.84 -2.19 8.26
C ASN A 142 0.58 -1.75 8.68
N LEU A 143 1.01 -2.08 9.90
CA LEU A 143 2.37 -1.77 10.39
C LEU A 143 3.46 -2.46 9.57
N ALA A 144 3.24 -3.69 9.12
CA ALA A 144 4.18 -4.40 8.26
C ALA A 144 4.35 -3.68 6.92
N LEU A 145 3.26 -3.20 6.30
CA LEU A 145 3.33 -2.42 5.06
C LEU A 145 4.03 -1.08 5.21
N GLN A 146 3.81 -0.38 6.33
CA GLN A 146 4.55 0.86 6.62
C GLN A 146 6.06 0.59 6.69
N ARG A 147 6.46 -0.50 7.36
CA ARG A 147 7.88 -0.90 7.45
C ARG A 147 8.46 -1.30 6.09
N ILE A 148 7.70 -2.02 5.26
CA ILE A 148 8.11 -2.41 3.91
C ILE A 148 8.33 -1.15 3.05
N ASN A 149 7.35 -0.25 3.01
CA ASN A 149 7.44 1.03 2.28
C ASN A 149 8.67 1.82 2.72
N PHE A 150 8.88 1.97 4.03
CA PHE A 150 10.03 2.68 4.57
C PHE A 150 11.35 2.04 4.15
N ARG A 151 11.46 0.71 4.19
CA ARG A 151 12.71 0.00 3.85
C ARG A 151 13.00 -0.06 2.36
N ILE A 152 11.98 0.01 1.50
CA ILE A 152 12.19 0.13 0.05
C ILE A 152 12.67 1.52 -0.31
N ARG A 153 12.06 2.57 0.27
CA ARG A 153 12.48 3.95 0.04
C ARG A 153 13.84 4.24 0.68
N TYR A 154 14.10 3.66 1.85
CA TYR A 154 15.31 3.86 2.65
C TYR A 154 15.97 2.53 3.05
N PRO A 155 16.67 1.85 2.12
CA PRO A 155 17.32 0.57 2.42
C PRO A 155 18.39 0.67 3.52
N GLY A 156 19.11 1.79 3.60
CA GLY A 156 20.04 2.12 4.69
C GLY A 156 19.36 2.53 6.00
N GLY A 157 18.02 2.59 6.02
CA GLY A 157 17.23 2.94 7.19
C GLY A 157 17.24 4.43 7.52
N THR A 158 17.30 4.77 8.81
CA THR A 158 17.21 6.15 9.29
C THR A 158 18.33 7.05 8.78
N ALA A 159 19.50 6.49 8.44
CA ALA A 159 20.60 7.25 7.85
C ALA A 159 20.27 7.76 6.44
N ASP A 160 19.65 6.91 5.60
CA ASP A 160 19.20 7.33 4.26
C ASP A 160 18.08 8.36 4.37
N PHE A 161 17.12 8.14 5.28
CA PHE A 161 16.06 9.09 5.57
C PHE A 161 16.61 10.45 6.02
N ALA A 162 17.57 10.46 6.95
CA ALA A 162 18.18 11.69 7.44
C ALA A 162 18.96 12.43 6.35
N ARG A 163 19.65 11.70 5.46
CA ARG A 163 20.37 12.28 4.33
C ARG A 163 19.42 12.92 3.33
N GLU A 164 18.35 12.23 2.92
CA GLU A 164 17.34 12.80 2.02
C GLU A 164 16.68 14.03 2.65
N ALA A 165 16.35 13.99 3.94
CA ALA A 165 15.77 15.11 4.66
C ALA A 165 16.72 16.33 4.71
N ALA A 166 18.03 16.10 4.84
CA ALA A 166 19.02 17.18 4.80
C ALA A 166 19.15 17.79 3.40
N GLU A 167 19.07 16.98 2.35
CA GLU A 167 19.14 17.42 0.94
C GLU A 167 17.89 18.18 0.48
N GLN A 168 16.70 17.75 0.93
CA GLN A 168 15.41 18.38 0.58
C GLN A 168 15.12 19.65 1.40
N GLY A 169 15.89 19.92 2.47
CA GLY A 169 15.68 21.06 3.35
C GLY A 169 14.41 20.93 4.20
N HIS A 170 13.64 22.01 4.32
CA HIS A 170 12.43 22.01 5.14
C HIS A 170 11.28 21.23 4.49
N TYR A 171 11.06 19.98 4.91
CA TYR A 171 9.82 19.27 4.59
C TYR A 171 8.63 19.94 5.27
N VAL A 172 7.69 20.45 4.47
CA VAL A 172 6.40 20.93 4.96
C VAL A 172 5.35 19.86 4.69
N SER A 173 4.78 19.29 5.74
CA SER A 173 3.74 18.26 5.58
C SER A 173 2.54 18.81 4.78
N ARG A 174 1.86 17.94 4.03
CA ARG A 174 0.60 18.29 3.33
C ARG A 174 -0.40 18.96 4.27
N ARG A 175 -0.45 18.53 5.53
CA ARG A 175 -1.26 19.14 6.58
C ARG A 175 -0.83 20.57 6.89
N ALA A 176 0.46 20.81 7.09
CA ALA A 176 0.99 22.14 7.34
C ALA A 176 0.74 23.08 6.16
N VAL A 177 0.93 22.61 4.92
CA VAL A 177 0.55 23.36 3.72
C VAL A 177 -0.93 23.70 3.72
N ALA A 178 -1.80 22.71 3.97
CA ALA A 178 -3.26 22.92 4.00
C ALA A 178 -3.70 23.92 5.08
N LEU A 179 -3.09 23.87 6.26
CA LEU A 179 -3.35 24.83 7.34
C LEU A 179 -2.89 26.24 6.97
N LEU A 180 -1.68 26.38 6.41
CA LEU A 180 -1.12 27.68 6.02
C LEU A 180 -1.87 28.30 4.83
N SER A 181 -2.40 27.48 3.93
CA SER A 181 -3.15 27.95 2.75
C SER A 181 -4.65 28.10 3.00
N GLY A 182 -5.16 27.75 4.19
CA GLY A 182 -6.59 27.75 4.48
C GLY A 182 -7.39 26.73 3.64
N HIS A 183 -6.74 25.65 3.18
CA HIS A 183 -7.38 24.66 2.33
C HIS A 183 -8.35 23.77 3.14
N PRO A 184 -9.58 23.51 2.67
CA PRO A 184 -10.61 22.80 3.43
C PRO A 184 -10.21 21.39 3.87
N VAL A 185 -9.40 20.68 3.06
CA VAL A 185 -8.81 19.38 3.43
C VAL A 185 -8.05 19.37 4.77
N SER A 186 -7.68 20.54 5.31
CA SER A 186 -7.06 20.62 6.63
C SER A 186 -7.97 20.06 7.75
N GLU A 187 -9.29 20.13 7.59
CA GLU A 187 -10.28 19.56 8.53
C GLU A 187 -10.23 18.02 8.52
N ASP A 188 -10.08 17.42 7.34
CA ASP A 188 -10.00 15.96 7.16
C ASP A 188 -8.65 15.36 7.54
N LEU A 189 -7.59 16.18 7.52
CA LEU A 189 -6.22 15.76 7.88
C LEU A 189 -5.95 15.78 9.39
N LEU A 190 -6.94 16.21 10.19
CA LEU A 190 -6.92 16.04 11.63
C LEU A 190 -7.38 14.62 11.99
N PRO A 191 -6.77 13.98 13.00
CA PRO A 191 -7.35 12.77 13.55
C PRO A 191 -8.81 13.06 13.96
N PRO A 192 -9.74 12.11 13.77
CA PRO A 192 -11.11 12.26 14.25
C PRO A 192 -11.07 12.65 15.73
N ARG A 193 -11.88 13.64 16.12
CA ARG A 193 -11.98 14.04 17.53
C ARG A 193 -12.52 12.85 18.31
N SER A 194 -11.73 12.36 19.27
CA SER A 194 -12.13 11.36 20.26
C SER A 194 -13.26 11.87 21.15
#